data_AF-A0A3R6VQI2-F1
#
_entry.id   AF-A0A3R6VQI2-F1
#
_cell.length_a   1.000
_cell.length_b   1.000
_cell.length_c   1.000
_cell.angle_alpha   90.00
_cell.angle_beta   90.00
_cell.angle_gamma   90.00
#
_symmetry.space_group_name_H-M   'P 1'
#
loop_
_entity.id
_entity.type
_entity.pdbx_description
1 polymer ?
#
loop_
_entity_poly.entity_id
_entity_poly.type
_entity_poly.pdbx_seq_one_letter_code
_entity_poly.pdbx_strand_id
1 'polypeptide(L)'
;MILCRSGAATFPLQVMLDSIGSEMQPLEWQAAKRACRDFKKVNNVGISFICTDRTTVDKLGGLKLTVCGRAFPILPYSEFSSLYWVVVVLSNDVTAEHVYDFFVLHIATPVLIKSTYDKYSVQSRHITVYFPGRDPPSCLMFGTDDPVREIYPLGPTPHACYINHRISRYNAGPPPSIKSKRVQTKSHSTH
;
A
#
# COMPACT_ATOMS: atom_id res chain seq x y z
N MET A 1 -10.72 -7.34 -6.34
CA MET A 1 -11.62 -7.58 -5.17
C MET A 1 -12.65 -6.47 -5.12
N ILE A 2 -13.92 -6.78 -4.86
CA ILE A 2 -15.01 -5.81 -4.65
C ILE A 2 -15.24 -5.65 -3.15
N LEU A 3 -15.12 -4.43 -2.62
CA LEU A 3 -15.30 -4.16 -1.18
C LEU A 3 -16.76 -3.95 -0.80
N CYS A 4 -17.52 -5.03 -0.76
CA CYS A 4 -18.93 -5.04 -0.38
C CYS A 4 -19.15 -5.73 0.99
N ARG A 5 -18.50 -5.21 2.04
CA ARG A 5 -18.53 -5.80 3.40
C ARG A 5 -19.95 -6.14 3.88
N SER A 6 -20.90 -5.21 3.75
CA SER A 6 -22.30 -5.45 4.15
C SER A 6 -22.94 -6.54 3.30
N GLY A 7 -22.70 -6.54 1.99
CA GLY A 7 -23.20 -7.59 1.10
C GLY A 7 -22.64 -8.97 1.45
N ALA A 8 -21.34 -9.06 1.72
CA ALA A 8 -20.69 -10.30 2.13
C ALA A 8 -21.10 -10.76 3.54
N ALA A 9 -21.51 -9.87 4.43
CA ALA A 9 -22.04 -10.26 5.74
C ALA A 9 -23.46 -10.86 5.61
N THR A 10 -24.29 -10.29 4.73
CA THR A 10 -25.73 -10.61 4.66
C THR A 10 -26.07 -11.71 3.66
N PHE A 11 -25.46 -11.70 2.47
CA PHE A 11 -25.91 -12.53 1.35
C PHE A 11 -24.99 -13.73 1.10
N PRO A 12 -25.55 -14.86 0.61
CA PRO A 12 -24.75 -15.98 0.13
C PRO A 12 -24.02 -15.61 -1.17
N LEU A 13 -22.94 -16.34 -1.48
CA LEU A 13 -22.13 -16.07 -2.68
C LEU A 13 -22.98 -16.04 -3.95
N GLN A 14 -23.89 -17.00 -4.12
CA GLN A 14 -24.78 -17.09 -5.29
C GLN A 14 -25.55 -15.79 -5.56
N VAL A 15 -26.22 -15.22 -4.55
CA VAL A 15 -26.98 -13.97 -4.68
C VAL A 15 -26.08 -12.78 -5.06
N MET A 16 -24.85 -12.78 -4.54
CA MET A 16 -23.87 -11.77 -4.91
C MET A 16 -23.38 -11.95 -6.35
N LEU A 17 -23.22 -13.20 -6.81
CA LEU A 17 -22.86 -13.53 -8.19
C LEU A 17 -23.98 -13.15 -9.17
N ASP A 18 -25.23 -13.40 -8.83
CA ASP A 18 -26.38 -13.00 -9.65
C ASP A 18 -26.41 -11.48 -9.83
N SER A 19 -26.11 -10.73 -8.76
CA SER A 19 -26.04 -9.26 -8.81
C SER A 19 -24.95 -8.77 -9.77
N ILE A 20 -23.72 -9.28 -9.66
CA ILE A 20 -22.61 -8.87 -10.53
C ILE A 20 -22.70 -9.51 -11.93
N GLY A 21 -23.45 -10.59 -12.09
CA GLY A 21 -23.70 -11.26 -13.36
C GLY A 21 -24.72 -10.54 -14.23
N SER A 22 -25.65 -9.80 -13.61
CA SER A 22 -26.74 -9.05 -14.23
C SER A 22 -26.28 -8.12 -15.37
N GLU A 23 -27.14 -7.92 -16.37
CA GLU A 23 -26.93 -7.00 -17.49
C GLU A 23 -26.94 -5.52 -17.07
N MET A 24 -27.48 -5.20 -15.88
CA MET A 24 -27.56 -3.84 -15.33
C MET A 24 -26.22 -3.25 -14.83
N GLN A 25 -25.12 -4.00 -14.96
CA GLN A 25 -23.78 -3.51 -14.60
C GLN A 25 -23.18 -2.60 -15.69
N PRO A 26 -22.17 -1.77 -15.36
CA PRO A 26 -21.47 -0.96 -16.35
C PRO A 26 -20.97 -1.77 -17.56
N LEU A 27 -20.98 -1.16 -18.74
CA LEU A 27 -20.57 -1.81 -20.00
C LEU A 27 -19.14 -2.33 -19.93
N GLU A 28 -18.25 -1.59 -19.25
CA GLU A 28 -16.86 -1.97 -19.02
C GLU A 28 -16.77 -3.29 -18.24
N TRP A 29 -17.66 -3.50 -17.27
CA TRP A 29 -17.74 -4.78 -16.55
C TRP A 29 -18.29 -5.90 -17.43
N GLN A 30 -19.33 -5.62 -18.23
CA GLN A 30 -19.90 -6.63 -19.13
C GLN A 30 -18.86 -7.17 -20.11
N ALA A 31 -18.02 -6.29 -20.65
CA ALA A 31 -16.93 -6.66 -21.53
C ALA A 31 -15.83 -7.43 -20.79
N ALA A 32 -15.50 -7.02 -19.56
CA ALA A 32 -14.37 -7.57 -18.79
C ALA A 32 -14.68 -8.87 -18.02
N LYS A 33 -15.93 -9.11 -17.60
CA LYS A 33 -16.28 -10.19 -16.66
C LYS A 33 -15.92 -11.59 -17.16
N ARG A 34 -15.81 -11.78 -18.48
CA ARG A 34 -15.38 -13.06 -19.10
C ARG A 34 -13.93 -13.43 -18.79
N ALA A 35 -13.08 -12.44 -18.51
CA ALA A 35 -11.70 -12.65 -18.06
C ALA A 35 -11.58 -12.86 -16.54
N CYS A 36 -12.69 -12.73 -15.80
CA CYS A 36 -12.73 -12.91 -14.35
C CYS A 36 -13.19 -14.33 -13.98
N ARG A 37 -12.47 -14.96 -13.06
CA ARG A 37 -12.67 -16.35 -12.60
C ARG A 37 -12.55 -16.45 -11.08
N ASP A 38 -12.86 -17.63 -10.53
CA ASP A 38 -12.65 -17.98 -9.11
C ASP A 38 -13.24 -16.97 -8.12
N PHE A 39 -14.49 -16.57 -8.40
CA PHE A 39 -15.22 -15.70 -7.50
C PHE A 39 -15.46 -16.40 -6.16
N LYS A 40 -14.96 -15.80 -5.08
CA LYS A 40 -15.14 -16.27 -3.71
C LYS A 40 -15.63 -15.16 -2.80
N LYS A 41 -16.54 -15.52 -1.92
CA LYS A 41 -16.96 -14.66 -0.81
C LYS A 41 -15.83 -14.65 0.23
N VAL A 42 -15.43 -13.46 0.64
CA VAL A 42 -14.50 -13.24 1.75
C VAL A 42 -15.30 -12.61 2.89
N ASN A 43 -15.49 -13.38 3.96
CA ASN A 43 -16.31 -12.98 5.10
C ASN A 43 -15.87 -11.61 5.65
N ASN A 44 -16.85 -10.74 5.89
CA ASN A 44 -16.64 -9.37 6.38
C ASN A 44 -15.73 -8.47 5.51
N VAL A 45 -15.49 -8.85 4.24
CA VAL A 45 -14.69 -8.08 3.30
C VAL A 45 -15.44 -7.81 2.00
N GLY A 46 -15.87 -8.86 1.28
CA GLY A 46 -16.49 -8.69 -0.03
C GLY A 46 -16.34 -9.90 -0.96
N ILE A 47 -16.20 -9.64 -2.26
CA ILE A 47 -15.98 -10.68 -3.29
C ILE A 47 -14.55 -10.58 -3.84
N SER A 48 -13.80 -11.67 -3.76
CA SER A 48 -12.50 -11.82 -4.43
C SER A 48 -12.68 -12.60 -5.73
N PHE A 49 -11.86 -12.32 -6.74
CA PHE A 49 -11.81 -13.03 -8.01
C PHE A 49 -10.42 -12.86 -8.63
N ILE A 50 -10.11 -13.69 -9.62
CA ILE A 50 -8.88 -13.63 -10.41
C ILE A 50 -9.23 -13.06 -11.78
N CYS A 51 -8.47 -12.08 -12.27
CA CYS A 51 -8.54 -11.65 -13.66
C CYS A 51 -7.37 -12.25 -14.42
N THR A 52 -7.62 -13.00 -15.49
CA THR A 52 -6.56 -13.66 -16.27
C THR A 52 -5.97 -12.76 -17.33
N ASP A 53 -6.61 -11.63 -17.63
CA ASP A 53 -6.13 -10.65 -18.61
C ASP A 53 -5.55 -9.42 -17.92
N ARG A 54 -4.29 -9.13 -18.25
CA ARG A 54 -3.46 -8.06 -17.69
C ARG A 54 -4.01 -6.67 -18.04
N THR A 55 -4.38 -6.46 -19.29
CA THR A 55 -4.91 -5.17 -19.77
C THR A 55 -6.27 -4.87 -19.14
N THR A 56 -7.07 -5.90 -18.91
CA THR A 56 -8.39 -5.81 -18.30
C THR A 56 -8.29 -5.54 -16.81
N VAL A 57 -7.35 -6.16 -16.08
CA VAL A 57 -7.29 -6.02 -14.62
C VAL A 57 -7.01 -4.57 -14.18
N ASP A 58 -6.19 -3.84 -14.93
CA ASP A 58 -5.90 -2.43 -14.64
C ASP A 58 -7.14 -1.54 -14.87
N LYS A 59 -7.93 -1.82 -15.91
CA LYS A 59 -9.17 -1.09 -16.24
C LYS A 59 -10.31 -1.36 -15.25
N LEU A 60 -10.29 -2.50 -14.56
CA LEU A 60 -11.28 -2.83 -13.55
C LEU A 60 -11.11 -2.00 -12.28
N GLY A 61 -9.91 -1.51 -11.98
CA GLY A 61 -9.64 -0.72 -10.78
C GLY A 61 -10.52 0.54 -10.68
N GLY A 62 -11.25 0.69 -9.58
CA GLY A 62 -12.13 1.83 -9.34
C GLY A 62 -13.52 1.72 -9.98
N LEU A 63 -13.74 0.78 -10.91
CA LEU A 63 -15.06 0.53 -11.49
C LEU A 63 -16.04 0.13 -10.38
N LYS A 64 -17.23 0.74 -10.38
CA LYS A 64 -18.26 0.48 -9.37
C LYS A 64 -19.25 -0.55 -9.88
N LEU A 65 -19.39 -1.65 -9.16
CA LEU A 65 -20.40 -2.68 -9.45
C LEU A 65 -21.54 -2.61 -8.44
N THR A 66 -22.75 -2.82 -8.93
CA THR A 66 -23.94 -2.93 -8.08
C THR A 66 -24.01 -4.33 -7.48
N VAL A 67 -23.83 -4.47 -6.17
CA VAL A 67 -23.98 -5.74 -5.44
C VAL A 67 -25.20 -5.59 -4.53
N CYS A 68 -26.24 -6.40 -4.76
CA CYS A 68 -27.46 -6.41 -3.95
C CYS A 68 -28.05 -5.00 -3.75
N GLY A 69 -28.15 -4.22 -4.84
CA GLY A 69 -28.75 -2.87 -4.84
C GLY A 69 -27.84 -1.73 -4.39
N ARG A 70 -26.56 -1.97 -4.09
CA ARG A 70 -25.61 -0.90 -3.71
C ARG A 70 -24.34 -0.96 -4.55
N ALA A 71 -23.82 0.20 -4.93
CA ALA A 71 -22.60 0.31 -5.72
C ALA A 71 -21.34 0.20 -4.83
N PHE A 72 -20.41 -0.67 -5.22
CA PHE A 72 -19.13 -0.86 -4.55
C PHE A 72 -17.98 -0.86 -5.55
N PRO A 73 -16.84 -0.19 -5.24
CA PRO A 73 -15.70 -0.18 -6.14
C PRO A 73 -14.97 -1.52 -6.13
N ILE A 74 -14.47 -1.90 -7.31
CA ILE A 74 -13.39 -2.87 -7.43
C ILE A 74 -12.10 -2.19 -6.99
N LEU A 75 -11.38 -2.82 -6.06
CA LEU A 75 -10.05 -2.35 -5.66
C LEU A 75 -9.09 -2.33 -6.84
N PRO A 76 -8.30 -1.25 -7.01
CA PRO A 76 -7.24 -1.19 -7.99
C PRO A 76 -6.31 -2.39 -7.86
N TYR A 77 -5.95 -2.96 -9.00
CA TYR A 77 -4.95 -3.99 -9.06
C TYR A 77 -3.57 -3.42 -8.76
N SER A 78 -2.74 -4.22 -8.11
CA SER A 78 -1.34 -3.90 -7.88
C SER A 78 -0.54 -5.19 -7.88
N GLU A 79 0.43 -5.29 -8.79
CA GLU A 79 1.42 -6.38 -8.83
C GLU A 79 2.18 -6.49 -7.51
N PHE A 80 2.39 -5.35 -6.87
CA PHE A 80 3.17 -5.25 -5.65
C PHE A 80 2.33 -5.49 -4.39
N SER A 81 1.06 -5.90 -4.52
CA SER A 81 0.17 -6.13 -3.37
C SER A 81 0.62 -7.27 -2.45
N SER A 82 1.39 -8.23 -2.99
CA SER A 82 2.03 -9.32 -2.26
C SER A 82 3.32 -8.91 -1.55
N LEU A 83 3.86 -7.72 -1.85
CA LEU A 83 5.10 -7.20 -1.29
C LEU A 83 4.83 -6.30 -0.08
N TYR A 84 5.74 -6.29 0.88
CA TYR A 84 5.82 -5.26 1.89
C TYR A 84 6.48 -4.04 1.29
N TRP A 85 6.06 -2.85 1.72
CA TRP A 85 6.67 -1.63 1.24
C TRP A 85 6.71 -0.55 2.32
N VAL A 86 7.69 0.34 2.16
CA VAL A 86 7.77 1.58 2.90
C VAL A 86 7.97 2.75 1.95
N VAL A 87 7.40 3.89 2.29
CA VAL A 87 7.75 5.17 1.67
C VAL A 87 8.86 5.80 2.48
N VAL A 88 9.95 6.15 1.80
CA VAL A 88 11.11 6.82 2.36
C VAL A 88 11.10 8.27 1.90
N VAL A 89 11.00 9.19 2.87
CA VAL A 89 11.24 10.61 2.67
C VAL A 89 12.73 10.85 2.80
N LEU A 90 13.39 11.11 1.67
CA LEU A 90 14.84 11.26 1.60
C LEU A 90 15.29 12.60 2.19
N SER A 91 16.41 12.57 2.92
CA SER A 91 17.18 13.78 3.22
C SER A 91 17.86 14.31 1.94
N ASN A 92 18.32 15.58 1.97
CA ASN A 92 18.75 16.32 0.78
C ASN A 92 19.94 15.71 0.03
N ASP A 93 20.79 14.95 0.71
CA ASP A 93 21.99 14.33 0.12
C ASP A 93 21.81 12.83 -0.12
N VAL A 94 20.69 12.26 0.33
CA VAL A 94 20.41 10.83 0.21
C VAL A 94 19.75 10.56 -1.14
N THR A 95 20.27 9.55 -1.84
CA THR A 95 19.76 9.02 -3.12
C THR A 95 19.09 7.67 -2.90
N ALA A 96 18.43 7.14 -3.93
CA ALA A 96 17.87 5.80 -3.90
C ALA A 96 18.96 4.71 -3.73
N GLU A 97 20.16 4.95 -4.26
CA GLU A 97 21.31 4.05 -4.14
C GLU A 97 21.78 3.92 -2.70
N HIS A 98 21.95 5.04 -1.99
CA HIS A 98 22.28 5.01 -0.55
C HIS A 98 21.25 4.21 0.26
N VAL A 99 19.96 4.36 -0.07
CA VAL A 99 18.89 3.59 0.59
C VAL A 99 18.97 2.10 0.25
N TYR A 100 19.28 1.75 -1.00
CA TYR A 100 19.50 0.37 -1.41
C TYR A 100 20.64 -0.27 -0.61
N ASP A 101 21.81 0.38 -0.58
CA ASP A 101 23.00 -0.09 0.13
C ASP A 101 22.73 -0.25 1.63
N PHE A 102 22.02 0.71 2.23
CA PHE A 102 21.58 0.62 3.62
C PHE A 102 20.81 -0.68 3.86
N PHE A 103 19.80 -1.00 3.03
CA PHE A 103 18.99 -2.19 3.24
C PHE A 103 19.75 -3.49 2.93
N VAL A 104 20.64 -3.50 1.93
CA VAL A 104 21.52 -4.64 1.63
C VAL A 104 22.43 -4.94 2.81
N LEU A 105 23.06 -3.91 3.39
CA LEU A 105 23.93 -4.04 4.57
C LEU A 105 23.18 -4.64 5.78
N HIS A 106 21.88 -4.39 5.88
CA HIS A 106 21.01 -4.91 6.94
C HIS A 106 20.27 -6.20 6.57
N ILE A 107 20.73 -6.93 5.53
CA ILE A 107 20.19 -8.23 5.12
C ILE A 107 18.69 -8.13 4.72
N ALA A 108 18.31 -7.01 4.13
CA ALA A 108 16.93 -6.71 3.72
C ALA A 108 16.89 -6.24 2.26
N THR A 109 17.47 -7.01 1.33
CA THR A 109 17.60 -6.61 -0.08
C THR A 109 16.24 -6.21 -0.69
N PRO A 110 16.09 -4.95 -1.15
CA PRO A 110 14.88 -4.52 -1.84
C PRO A 110 14.66 -5.28 -3.16
N VAL A 111 13.41 -5.60 -3.48
CA VAL A 111 13.00 -6.17 -4.78
C VAL A 111 12.84 -5.06 -5.82
N LEU A 112 12.39 -3.89 -5.39
CA LEU A 112 12.13 -2.75 -6.26
C LEU A 112 12.22 -1.45 -5.47
N ILE A 113 12.82 -0.43 -6.08
CA ILE A 113 12.77 0.96 -5.61
C ILE A 113 12.24 1.82 -6.76
N LYS A 114 11.25 2.67 -6.47
CA LYS A 114 10.70 3.62 -7.45
C LYS A 114 10.27 4.92 -6.77
N SER A 115 10.07 5.97 -7.55
CA SER A 115 9.42 7.18 -7.05
C SER A 115 8.02 6.88 -6.53
N THR A 116 7.68 7.44 -5.37
CA THR A 116 6.37 7.24 -4.71
C THR A 116 5.25 7.86 -5.52
N TYR A 117 5.48 9.06 -6.05
CA TYR A 117 4.57 9.72 -6.96
C TYR A 117 5.21 9.77 -8.34
N ASP A 118 4.48 9.27 -9.33
CA ASP A 118 4.83 9.36 -10.74
C ASP A 118 3.55 9.74 -11.49
N LYS A 119 3.55 10.92 -12.12
CA LYS A 119 2.47 11.39 -12.98
C LYS A 119 3.06 11.93 -14.26
N TYR A 120 2.77 11.27 -15.39
CA TYR A 120 3.24 11.70 -16.70
C TYR A 120 4.76 11.91 -16.75
N SER A 121 5.52 10.98 -16.14
CA SER A 121 6.98 11.02 -16.00
C SER A 121 7.51 12.13 -15.09
N VAL A 122 6.64 12.87 -14.40
CA VAL A 122 7.04 13.76 -13.30
C VAL A 122 7.14 12.93 -12.02
N GLN A 123 8.37 12.70 -11.59
CA GLN A 123 8.70 11.80 -10.49
C GLN A 123 9.05 12.54 -9.22
N SER A 124 8.50 12.10 -8.08
CA SER A 124 8.87 12.64 -6.78
C SER A 124 10.23 12.13 -6.31
N ARG A 125 10.90 12.94 -5.51
CA ARG A 125 12.09 12.52 -4.75
C ARG A 125 11.78 11.47 -3.69
N HIS A 126 10.58 11.46 -3.12
CA HIS A 126 10.19 10.40 -2.17
C HIS A 126 10.15 9.07 -2.92
N ILE A 127 10.71 8.02 -2.33
CA ILE A 127 10.78 6.70 -2.94
C ILE A 127 9.92 5.70 -2.18
N THR A 128 9.36 4.73 -2.88
CA THR A 128 8.77 3.53 -2.30
C THR A 128 9.73 2.38 -2.49
N VAL A 129 10.08 1.73 -1.39
CA VAL A 129 10.98 0.57 -1.35
C VAL A 129 10.13 -0.66 -1.08
N TYR A 130 10.23 -1.66 -1.95
CA TYR A 130 9.48 -2.91 -1.87
C TYR A 130 10.39 -4.07 -1.44
N PHE A 131 9.89 -4.90 -0.55
CA PHE A 131 10.57 -6.06 0.02
C PHE A 131 9.79 -7.35 -0.28
N PRO A 132 10.47 -8.50 -0.33
CA PRO A 132 9.79 -9.77 -0.57
C PRO A 132 8.87 -10.13 0.61
N GLY A 133 7.74 -10.77 0.31
CA GLY A 133 6.77 -11.19 1.33
C GLY A 133 5.87 -10.05 1.82
N ARG A 134 5.00 -10.32 2.80
CA ARG A 134 3.99 -9.36 3.29
C ARG A 134 4.34 -8.71 4.62
N ASP A 135 5.39 -9.18 5.27
CA ASP A 135 5.79 -8.74 6.60
C ASP A 135 6.94 -7.73 6.51
N PRO A 136 7.08 -6.82 7.49
CA PRO A 136 8.22 -5.91 7.54
C PRO A 136 9.54 -6.70 7.67
N PRO A 137 10.59 -6.33 6.93
CA PRO A 137 11.95 -6.76 7.22
C PRO A 137 12.33 -6.50 8.68
N SER A 138 13.16 -7.37 9.25
CA SER A 138 13.61 -7.25 10.64
C SER A 138 14.32 -5.93 10.93
N CYS A 139 15.11 -5.41 9.99
CA CYS A 139 15.79 -4.12 10.11
C CYS A 139 14.83 -2.90 10.21
N LEU A 140 13.54 -3.09 9.95
CA LEU A 140 12.51 -2.06 10.05
C LEU A 140 11.68 -2.20 11.34
N MET A 141 12.09 -3.07 12.26
CA MET A 141 11.44 -3.31 13.54
C MET A 141 12.49 -3.42 14.65
N PHE A 142 12.41 -2.60 15.70
CA PHE A 142 13.20 -2.79 16.92
C PHE A 142 12.63 -3.92 17.80
N GLY A 143 11.35 -4.26 17.61
CA GLY A 143 10.62 -5.32 18.30
C GLY A 143 9.25 -5.55 17.67
N THR A 144 8.43 -6.43 18.25
CA THR A 144 7.16 -6.92 17.65
C THR A 144 6.16 -5.82 17.30
N ASP A 145 6.17 -4.68 17.99
CA ASP A 145 5.31 -3.52 17.71
C ASP A 145 6.09 -2.19 17.83
N ASP A 146 7.41 -2.22 17.62
CA ASP A 146 8.27 -1.05 17.67
C ASP A 146 8.89 -0.76 16.29
N PRO A 147 8.17 -0.04 15.42
CA PRO A 147 8.58 0.18 14.04
C PRO A 147 9.68 1.25 13.92
N VAL A 148 10.64 1.01 13.05
CA VAL A 148 11.69 1.98 12.71
C VAL A 148 11.10 3.11 11.87
N ARG A 149 11.09 4.34 12.41
CA ARG A 149 10.56 5.53 11.73
C ARG A 149 11.60 6.40 11.05
N GLU A 150 12.88 6.11 11.25
CA GLU A 150 14.02 6.86 10.72
C GLU A 150 15.17 5.91 10.39
N ILE A 151 15.80 6.11 9.23
CA ILE A 151 17.03 5.42 8.84
C ILE A 151 18.11 6.43 8.48
N TYR A 152 19.37 5.98 8.49
CA TYR A 152 20.54 6.83 8.35
C TYR A 152 21.50 6.27 7.27
N PRO A 153 21.13 6.35 5.99
CA PRO A 153 21.89 5.69 4.91
C PRO A 153 23.32 6.23 4.74
N LEU A 154 23.55 7.50 5.07
CA LEU A 154 24.87 8.16 5.00
C LEU A 154 25.55 8.26 6.38
N GLY A 155 25.12 7.45 7.35
CA GLY A 155 25.58 7.56 8.73
C GLY A 155 24.79 8.58 9.56
N PRO A 156 25.22 8.83 10.82
CA PRO A 156 24.46 9.60 11.79
C PRO A 156 24.19 11.04 11.32
N THR A 157 23.22 11.69 12.00
CA THR A 157 22.71 13.05 11.75
C THR A 157 23.68 14.02 11.06
N PRO A 158 23.21 14.85 10.09
CA PRO A 158 21.82 15.27 9.89
C PRO A 158 21.03 14.51 8.81
N HIS A 159 21.56 13.43 8.25
CA HIS A 159 21.00 12.78 7.04
C HIS A 159 19.86 11.78 7.30
N ALA A 160 19.00 12.04 8.30
CA ALA A 160 17.88 11.18 8.64
C ALA A 160 16.86 11.11 7.48
N CYS A 161 16.51 9.90 7.06
CA CYS A 161 15.41 9.64 6.14
C CYS A 161 14.22 9.07 6.91
N TYR A 162 13.02 9.57 6.65
CA TYR A 162 11.83 9.17 7.40
C TYR A 162 11.09 8.02 6.71
N ILE A 163 10.65 7.05 7.52
CA ILE A 163 9.96 5.85 7.07
C ILE A 163 8.46 5.96 7.36
N ASN A 164 7.66 5.72 6.33
CA ASN A 164 6.23 5.46 6.44
C ASN A 164 5.95 4.04 5.96
N HIS A 165 5.51 3.19 6.87
CA HIS A 165 5.19 1.80 6.63
C HIS A 165 3.87 1.64 5.86
N ARG A 166 3.77 0.56 5.08
CA ARG A 166 2.50 0.09 4.51
C ARG A 166 1.41 -0.11 5.57
N ILE A 167 1.78 -0.63 6.75
CA ILE A 167 0.85 -0.87 7.85
C ILE A 167 0.64 0.44 8.61
N SER A 168 -0.57 0.99 8.54
CA SER A 168 -0.89 2.33 9.05
C SER A 168 -0.61 2.51 10.54
N ARG A 169 -0.85 1.49 11.37
CA ARG A 169 -0.61 1.57 12.84
C ARG A 169 0.87 1.84 13.18
N TYR A 170 1.80 1.39 12.34
CA TYR A 170 3.22 1.62 12.55
C TYR A 170 3.63 3.07 12.27
N ASN A 171 2.78 3.86 11.63
CA ASN A 171 3.04 5.27 11.37
C ASN A 171 2.50 6.20 12.46
N ALA A 172 2.03 5.65 13.58
CA ALA A 172 1.48 6.43 14.68
C ALA A 172 2.54 7.38 15.27
N GLY A 173 2.19 8.66 15.38
CA GLY A 173 3.05 9.69 15.96
C GLY A 173 4.18 10.18 15.03
N PRO A 174 4.83 11.29 15.41
CA PRO A 174 5.96 11.84 14.68
C PRO A 174 7.21 10.95 14.83
N PRO A 175 8.09 10.91 13.81
CA PRO A 175 9.41 10.30 13.92
C PRO A 175 10.25 10.83 15.11
N PRO A 176 11.15 10.02 15.69
CA PRO A 176 11.94 10.37 16.89
C PRO A 176 12.65 11.73 16.84
N SER A 177 13.41 12.02 15.79
CA SER A 177 14.15 13.28 15.64
C SER A 177 13.22 14.50 15.60
N ILE A 178 12.04 14.37 14.98
CA ILE A 178 11.00 15.42 14.94
C ILE A 178 10.39 15.60 16.33
N LYS A 179 10.14 14.50 17.05
CA LYS A 179 9.62 14.53 18.43
C LYS A 179 10.60 15.27 19.35
N SER A 180 11.89 14.96 19.28
CA SER A 180 12.95 15.61 20.08
C SER A 180 13.06 17.11 19.78
N LYS A 181 13.04 17.52 18.50
CA LYS A 181 13.04 18.94 18.12
C LYS A 181 11.84 19.70 18.70
N ARG A 182 10.64 19.12 18.65
CA ARG A 182 9.42 19.76 19.21
C ARG A 182 9.51 19.96 20.73
N VAL A 183 10.15 19.04 21.46
CA VAL A 183 10.37 19.18 22.90
C VAL A 183 11.36 20.32 23.18
N GLN A 184 12.47 20.39 22.43
CA GLN A 184 13.45 21.46 22.57
C GLN A 184 12.85 22.84 22.28
N THR A 185 12.09 23.00 21.19
CA THR A 185 11.44 24.28 20.86
C THR A 185 10.47 24.73 21.96
N LYS A 186 9.69 23.81 22.53
CA LYS A 186 8.78 24.12 23.65
C LYS A 186 9.52 24.57 24.91
N SER A 187 10.65 23.92 25.22
CA SER A 187 11.51 24.30 26.35
C SER A 187 12.17 25.67 26.17
N HIS A 188 12.47 26.06 24.93
CA HIS A 188 13.06 27.37 24.63
C HIS A 188 12.04 28.51 24.56
N SER A 189 10.75 28.21 24.33
CA SER A 189 9.67 29.21 24.34
C SER A 189 9.07 29.48 25.73
N THR A 190 9.61 28.87 26.80
CA THR A 190 9.17 29.04 28.19
C THR A 190 10.18 29.82 29.06
N HIS A 191 11.16 30.47 28.42
CA HIS A 191 12.08 31.45 29.00
C HIS A 191 11.93 32.79 28.28
#